data_AF-A0A507AWH8-F1
#
_entry.id   AF-A0A507AWH8-F1
#
_cell.length_a   1.000
_cell.length_b   1.000
_cell.length_c   1.000
_cell.angle_alpha   90.00
_cell.angle_beta   90.00
_cell.angle_gamma   90.00
#
_symmetry.space_group_name_H-M   'P 1'
#
loop_
_entity.id
_entity.type
_entity.pdbx_description
1 polymer ?
#
loop_
_entity_poly.entity_id
_entity_poly.type
_entity_poly.pdbx_seq_one_letter_code
_entity_poly.pdbx_strand_id
1 'polypeptide(L)'
;MATVRVTEAEKNDEDSLFFQEEQRIMSMTLQGWHHETLSAAAVGSSGFFMLEDKLHVKCPFCKLVAVPHDKSFDPHTYHIEKRPNCRYVKGWLKKKH
;
A
#
# COMPACT_ATOMS: atom_id res chain seq x y z
N MET A 1 -1.50 34.29 -27.24
CA MET A 1 -1.20 32.86 -26.97
C MET A 1 -1.68 32.55 -25.57
N ALA A 2 -2.77 31.79 -25.43
CA ALA A 2 -3.34 31.46 -24.14
C ALA A 2 -2.60 30.24 -23.56
N THR A 3 -1.89 30.43 -22.45
CA THR A 3 -1.30 29.34 -21.67
C THR A 3 -2.43 28.58 -20.98
N VAL A 4 -2.69 27.34 -21.42
CA VAL A 4 -3.58 26.43 -20.71
C VAL A 4 -2.88 26.04 -19.41
N ARG A 5 -3.41 26.49 -18.28
CA ARG A 5 -3.05 25.96 -16.97
C ARG A 5 -3.76 24.62 -16.83
N VAL A 6 -3.05 23.54 -17.10
CA VAL A 6 -3.53 22.20 -16.78
C VAL A 6 -3.66 22.15 -15.26
N THR A 7 -4.89 21.98 -14.76
CA THR A 7 -5.17 21.84 -13.34
C THR A 7 -4.60 20.50 -12.85
N GLU A 8 -4.06 20.47 -11.63
CA GLU A 8 -3.48 19.30 -10.96
C GLU A 8 -4.43 18.10 -10.75
N ALA A 9 -5.63 18.14 -11.35
CA ALA A 9 -6.72 17.21 -11.11
C ALA A 9 -6.77 15.99 -12.08
N GLU A 10 -5.90 15.93 -13.09
CA GLU A 10 -5.88 14.84 -14.09
C GLU A 10 -4.62 13.98 -14.03
N LYS A 11 -3.95 13.90 -12.87
CA LYS A 11 -3.01 12.80 -12.63
C LYS A 11 -3.85 11.56 -12.36
N ASN A 12 -3.86 10.61 -13.30
CA ASN A 12 -4.35 9.25 -13.07
C ASN A 12 -3.95 8.81 -11.65
N ASP A 13 -4.92 8.60 -10.75
CA ASP A 13 -4.63 8.10 -9.40
C ASP A 13 -4.29 6.61 -9.55
N GLU A 14 -3.05 6.33 -9.97
CA GLU A 14 -2.52 4.97 -10.20
C GLU A 14 -2.70 4.08 -8.96
N ASP A 15 -2.72 4.70 -7.78
CA ASP A 15 -2.98 4.04 -6.52
C ASP A 15 -4.38 3.40 -6.43
N SER A 16 -5.38 3.91 -7.15
CA SER A 16 -6.75 3.38 -7.15
C SER A 16 -6.83 1.95 -7.68
N LEU A 17 -5.87 1.52 -8.52
CA LEU A 17 -5.73 0.13 -8.96
C LEU A 17 -5.57 -0.84 -7.78
N PHE A 18 -5.03 -0.36 -6.65
CA PHE A 18 -4.67 -1.17 -5.50
C PHE A 18 -5.71 -1.15 -4.37
N PHE A 19 -6.92 -0.61 -4.61
CA PHE A 19 -7.99 -0.67 -3.61
C PHE A 19 -8.45 -2.11 -3.31
N GLN A 20 -8.39 -3.00 -4.29
CA GLN A 20 -8.64 -4.43 -4.13
C GLN A 20 -7.42 -5.14 -3.54
N GLU A 21 -7.65 -6.10 -2.65
CA GLU A 21 -6.56 -6.83 -2.00
C GLU A 21 -5.77 -7.68 -2.98
N GLU A 22 -6.46 -8.30 -3.92
CA GLU A 22 -5.90 -9.16 -4.95
C GLU A 22 -4.87 -8.38 -5.79
N GLN A 23 -5.18 -7.12 -6.14
CA GLN A 23 -4.28 -6.25 -6.89
C GLN A 23 -3.04 -5.87 -6.07
N ARG A 24 -3.19 -5.67 -4.76
CA ARG A 24 -2.05 -5.43 -3.86
C ARG A 24 -1.12 -6.64 -3.81
N ILE A 25 -1.66 -7.84 -3.68
CA ILE A 25 -0.87 -9.08 -3.65
C ILE A 25 -0.21 -9.31 -5.01
N MET A 26 -0.94 -9.15 -6.12
CA MET A 26 -0.42 -9.32 -7.48
C MET A 26 0.75 -8.38 -7.76
N SER A 27 0.71 -7.14 -7.26
CA SER A 27 1.82 -6.19 -7.42
C SER A 27 3.15 -6.74 -6.92
N MET A 28 3.15 -7.52 -5.84
CA MET A 28 4.34 -8.11 -5.24
C MET A 28 4.74 -9.39 -5.96
N THR A 29 3.78 -10.27 -6.23
CA THR A 29 4.04 -11.55 -6.90
C THR A 29 4.61 -11.36 -8.30
N LEU A 30 4.05 -10.45 -9.09
CA LEU A 30 4.49 -10.20 -10.46
C LEU A 30 5.87 -9.53 -10.52
N GLN A 31 6.23 -8.76 -9.49
CA GLN A 31 7.53 -8.08 -9.40
C GLN A 31 8.64 -8.95 -8.79
N GLY A 32 8.30 -10.17 -8.34
CA GLY A 32 9.26 -11.14 -7.81
C GLY A 32 9.60 -10.91 -6.33
N TRP A 33 8.61 -10.53 -5.52
CA TRP A 33 8.80 -10.35 -4.08
C TRP A 33 9.49 -11.55 -3.42
N HIS A 34 10.63 -11.28 -2.80
CA HIS A 34 11.46 -12.26 -2.13
C HIS A 34 11.89 -11.72 -0.76
N HIS A 35 11.01 -11.86 0.24
CA HIS A 35 11.31 -11.53 1.63
C HIS A 35 11.39 -12.81 2.47
N GLU A 36 12.36 -12.89 3.39
CA GLU A 36 12.63 -14.13 4.15
C GLU A 36 11.44 -14.60 5.00
N THR A 37 10.69 -13.65 5.57
CA THR A 37 9.66 -13.94 6.57
C THR A 37 8.25 -13.46 6.19
N LEU A 38 8.12 -12.58 5.20
CA LEU A 38 6.85 -11.92 4.88
C LEU A 38 6.38 -12.39 3.52
N SER A 39 5.19 -12.99 3.48
CA SER A 39 4.56 -13.33 2.21
C SER A 39 3.93 -12.09 1.57
N ALA A 40 3.85 -12.08 0.24
CA ALA A 40 3.11 -11.05 -0.49
C ALA A 40 1.66 -10.90 0.02
N ALA A 41 1.03 -12.02 0.40
CA ALA A 41 -0.30 -12.03 0.98
C ALA A 41 -0.35 -11.30 2.33
N ALA A 42 0.61 -11.51 3.23
CA ALA A 42 0.66 -10.83 4.53
C ALA A 42 0.80 -9.30 4.38
N VAL A 43 1.63 -8.84 3.45
CA VAL A 43 1.83 -7.41 3.19
C VAL A 43 0.61 -6.81 2.47
N GLY A 44 0.06 -7.51 1.47
CA GLY A 44 -1.14 -7.11 0.72
C GLY A 44 -2.38 -6.97 1.59
N SER A 45 -2.65 -7.96 2.44
CA SER A 45 -3.75 -7.94 3.43
C SER A 45 -3.53 -6.91 4.55
N SER A 46 -2.30 -6.43 4.76
CA SER A 46 -2.01 -5.29 5.63
C SER A 46 -2.29 -3.93 4.98
N GLY A 47 -2.68 -3.93 3.70
CA GLY A 47 -3.13 -2.74 2.97
C GLY A 47 -2.07 -2.08 2.10
N PHE A 48 -0.97 -2.76 1.78
CA PHE A 48 0.11 -2.21 0.96
C PHE A 48 0.28 -2.95 -0.38
N PHE A 49 0.70 -2.25 -1.42
CA PHE A 49 1.18 -2.79 -2.69
C PHE A 49 2.66 -2.44 -2.87
N MET A 50 3.39 -3.17 -3.73
CA MET A 50 4.81 -2.91 -4.00
C MET A 50 5.00 -1.80 -5.04
N LEU A 51 5.93 -0.89 -4.77
CA LEU A 51 6.38 0.13 -5.71
C LEU A 51 7.42 -0.44 -6.70
N GLU A 52 7.62 0.24 -7.83
CA GLU A 52 8.51 -0.19 -8.91
C GLU A 52 9.97 -0.40 -8.50
N ASP A 53 10.41 0.24 -7.42
CA ASP A 53 11.76 0.06 -6.86
C ASP A 53 11.97 -1.29 -6.15
N LYS A 54 10.90 -2.09 -5.98
CA LYS A 54 10.87 -3.42 -5.35
C LYS A 54 11.31 -3.50 -3.90
N LEU A 55 11.61 -2.36 -3.28
CA LEU A 55 12.05 -2.25 -1.89
C LEU A 55 10.94 -1.68 -1.01
N HIS A 56 10.11 -0.81 -1.58
CA HIS A 56 9.09 -0.11 -0.84
C HIS A 56 7.70 -0.67 -1.10
N VAL A 57 6.86 -0.55 -0.08
CA VAL A 57 5.44 -0.86 -0.18
C VAL A 57 4.63 0.36 0.24
N LYS A 58 3.50 0.60 -0.44
CA LYS A 58 2.68 1.79 -0.26
C LYS A 58 1.22 1.43 -0.02
N CYS A 59 0.57 2.14 0.88
CA CYS A 59 -0.88 2.04 1.05
C CYS A 59 -1.60 2.96 0.05
N PRO A 60 -2.54 2.47 -0.77
CA PRO A 60 -3.23 3.31 -1.76
C PRO A 60 -4.22 4.29 -1.13
N PHE A 61 -4.58 4.04 0.13
CA PHE A 61 -5.58 4.80 0.86
C PHE A 61 -5.01 5.99 1.64
N CYS A 62 -3.94 5.77 2.39
CA CYS A 62 -3.31 6.80 3.24
C CYS A 62 -1.94 7.25 2.72
N LYS A 63 -1.48 6.67 1.60
CA LYS A 63 -0.20 6.95 0.95
C LYS A 63 1.03 6.73 1.85
N LEU A 64 0.87 5.98 2.96
CA LEU A 64 1.99 5.56 3.80
C LEU A 64 2.90 4.62 3.01
N VAL A 65 4.18 4.96 2.98
CA VAL A 65 5.24 4.12 2.42
C VAL A 65 5.99 3.44 3.58
N ALA A 66 6.35 2.18 3.40
CA ALA A 66 7.14 1.40 4.33
C ALA A 66 8.26 0.66 3.57
N VAL A 67 9.37 0.43 4.27
CA VAL A 67 10.39 -0.52 3.82
C VAL A 67 10.33 -1.72 4.78
N PRO A 68 9.94 -2.90 4.29
CA PRO A 68 9.89 -4.12 5.07
C PRO A 68 11.29 -4.73 5.10
N HIS A 69 12.17 -4.18 5.94
CA HIS A 69 13.57 -4.58 6.05
C HIS A 69 13.92 -5.45 7.28
N ASP A 70 13.00 -5.62 8.23
CA ASP A 70 13.29 -6.34 9.49
C ASP A 70 12.44 -7.61 9.63
N LYS A 71 13.03 -8.67 10.20
CA LYS A 71 12.36 -9.93 10.53
C LYS A 71 11.22 -9.73 11.53
N SER A 72 11.30 -8.72 12.39
CA SER A 72 10.24 -8.36 13.32
C SER A 72 9.24 -7.33 12.76
N PHE A 73 9.37 -6.94 11.49
CA PHE A 73 8.45 -5.98 10.89
C PHE A 73 7.08 -6.63 10.68
N ASP A 74 6.08 -6.17 11.45
CA ASP A 74 4.68 -6.48 11.20
C ASP A 74 4.03 -5.32 10.41
N PRO A 75 3.72 -5.51 9.11
CA PRO A 75 3.21 -4.44 8.27
C PRO A 75 1.88 -3.87 8.79
N HIS A 76 1.07 -4.73 9.40
CA HIS A 76 -0.23 -4.39 9.92
C HIS A 76 -0.13 -3.47 11.15
N THR A 77 0.66 -3.84 12.15
CA THR A 77 0.92 -3.04 13.36
C THR A 77 1.53 -1.71 12.98
N TYR A 78 2.53 -1.72 12.08
CA TYR A 78 3.13 -0.50 11.55
C TYR A 78 2.07 0.42 10.91
N HIS A 79 1.13 -0.12 10.13
CA HIS A 79 0.06 0.66 9.50
C HIS A 79 -0.87 1.31 10.54
N ILE A 80 -1.26 0.57 11.57
CA ILE A 80 -2.10 1.10 12.67
C ILE A 80 -1.38 2.22 13.40
N GLU A 81 -0.13 2.00 13.79
CA GLU A 81 0.65 2.97 14.58
C GLU A 81 0.92 4.26 13.81
N LYS A 82 1.31 4.15 12.52
CA LYS A 82 1.69 5.32 11.72
C LYS A 82 0.50 6.05 11.11
N ARG A 83 -0.60 5.35 10.81
CA ARG A 83 -1.79 5.93 10.17
C ARG A 83 -3.09 5.36 10.77
N PRO A 84 -3.38 5.62 12.06
CA PRO A 84 -4.59 5.12 12.72
C PRO A 84 -5.89 5.67 12.08
N ASN A 85 -5.79 6.81 11.39
CA ASN A 85 -6.92 7.42 10.69
C ASN A 85 -7.10 6.95 9.24
N CYS A 86 -6.26 6.04 8.74
CA CYS A 86 -6.42 5.46 7.41
C CYS A 86 -7.79 4.77 7.29
N ARG A 87 -8.52 5.02 6.20
CA ARG A 87 -9.84 4.38 5.97
C ARG A 87 -9.75 2.85 5.91
N TYR A 88 -8.63 2.32 5.42
CA TYR A 88 -8.35 0.88 5.43
C TYR A 88 -8.25 0.35 6.86
N VAL A 89 -7.38 0.96 7.67
CA VAL A 89 -7.17 0.61 9.09
C VAL A 89 -8.48 0.70 9.88
N LYS A 90 -9.24 1.80 9.72
CA LYS A 90 -10.55 1.97 10.37
C LYS A 90 -11.56 0.90 9.95
N GLY A 91 -11.57 0.52 8.67
CA GLY A 91 -12.41 -0.56 8.17
C GLY A 91 -12.05 -1.92 8.77
N TRP A 92 -10.76 -2.18 8.97
CA TRP A 92 -10.26 -3.40 9.58
C TRP A 92 -10.62 -3.50 11.06
N LEU A 93 -10.42 -2.43 11.85
CA LEU A 93 -10.75 -2.39 13.28
C LEU A 93 -12.24 -2.66 13.56
N LYS A 94 -13.13 -2.32 12.62
CA LYS A 94 -14.57 -2.57 12.73
C LYS A 94 -14.99 -4.03 12.48
N LYS A 95 -14.17 -4.85 11.82
CA LYS A 95 -14.46 -6.26 11.50
C LYS A 95 -14.08 -7.22 12.64
N LYS A 96 -13.48 -6.73 13.73
CA LYS A 96 -13.06 -7.51 14.90
C LYS A 96 -14.11 -7.58 16.03
N HIS A 97 -15.35 -7.15 15.76
CA HIS A 97 -16.49 -7.25 16.67
C HIS A 97 -17.62 -8.04 16.04
#